data_AF-A0A2E6ZX05-F1
#
_entry.id   AF-A0A2E6ZX05-F1
#
_cell.length_a   1.000
_cell.length_b   1.000
_cell.length_c   1.000
_cell.angle_alpha   90.00
_cell.angle_beta   90.00
_cell.angle_gamma   90.00
#
_symmetry.space_group_name_H-M   'P 1'
#
loop_
_entity.id
_entity.type
_entity.pdbx_description
1 polymer ?
#
loop_
_entity_poly.entity_id
_entity_poly.type
_entity_poly.pdbx_seq_one_letter_code
_entity_poly.pdbx_strand_id
1 'polypeptide(L)'
;MGEALERVLALILVAGFVLSGSGASAQSPDTAEYRAVLDQYCIACHNSRTMAGGLSLAELELDLSGSNAQVWEKVLQKLQTRSMPPARRPRPVEAVYAGFTRWLEVGLDAAAAERPNPGRPTLHRLNRQEYANAIRDLFGLEIAVETLLPPDDMAFGFDNNADILTVSPGLLE
;
A
#
# COMPACT_ATOMS: atom_id res chain seq x y z
N MET A 1 52.31 -47.05 40.64
CA MET A 1 51.39 -46.81 41.78
C MET A 1 51.05 -45.33 41.73
N GLY A 2 50.06 -44.88 40.96
CA GLY A 2 48.68 -45.37 40.92
C GLY A 2 47.84 -44.32 41.63
N GLU A 3 46.70 -43.90 41.04
CA GLU A 3 45.72 -42.92 41.58
C GLU A 3 45.77 -41.46 41.08
N ALA A 4 46.19 -41.19 39.83
CA ALA A 4 46.06 -39.84 39.26
C ALA A 4 45.27 -39.75 37.94
N LEU A 5 44.61 -40.83 37.50
CA LEU A 5 43.98 -40.89 36.16
C LEU A 5 42.44 -41.02 36.17
N GLU A 6 41.78 -41.26 37.30
CA GLU A 6 40.32 -41.51 37.33
C GLU A 6 39.43 -40.33 37.74
N ARG A 7 39.97 -39.11 37.90
CA ARG A 7 39.18 -37.96 38.38
C ARG A 7 38.88 -36.86 37.35
N VAL A 8 39.02 -37.16 36.05
CA VAL A 8 38.69 -36.18 34.97
C VAL A 8 37.37 -36.50 34.26
N LEU A 9 36.70 -37.61 34.60
CA LEU A 9 35.47 -38.07 33.92
C LEU A 9 34.15 -37.64 34.59
N ALA A 10 34.16 -36.62 35.46
CA ALA A 10 32.96 -36.14 36.14
C ALA A 10 32.81 -34.62 36.05
N LEU A 11 32.64 -34.09 34.82
CA LEU A 11 32.15 -32.72 34.60
C LEU A 11 31.47 -32.56 33.24
N ILE A 12 30.74 -33.60 32.82
CA ILE A 12 29.75 -33.51 31.74
C ILE A 12 28.39 -33.45 32.43
N LEU A 13 27.79 -32.25 32.54
CA LEU A 13 26.34 -31.96 32.65
C LEU A 13 26.13 -30.54 33.22
N VAL A 14 26.64 -29.52 32.55
CA VAL A 14 26.13 -28.14 32.74
C VAL A 14 25.26 -27.80 31.53
N ALA A 15 23.96 -28.07 31.72
CA ALA A 15 22.82 -27.32 31.21
C ALA A 15 22.99 -26.56 29.89
N GLY A 16 22.88 -27.27 28.77
CA GLY A 16 22.44 -26.70 27.49
C GLY A 16 20.93 -26.50 27.51
N PHE A 17 20.42 -25.51 28.24
CA PHE A 17 19.03 -25.07 28.11
C PHE A 17 18.93 -24.27 26.81
N VAL A 18 18.73 -24.99 25.70
CA VAL A 18 18.40 -24.39 24.42
C VAL A 18 17.00 -23.77 24.57
N LEU A 19 16.94 -22.43 24.68
CA LEU A 19 15.72 -21.68 24.45
C LEU A 19 15.34 -21.90 22.98
N SER A 20 14.56 -22.95 22.71
CA SER A 20 13.76 -23.04 21.50
C SER A 20 12.71 -21.93 21.60
N GLY A 21 13.07 -20.74 21.12
CA GLY A 21 12.08 -19.72 20.81
C GLY A 21 11.14 -20.30 19.78
N SER A 22 9.94 -20.67 20.22
CA SER A 22 8.81 -20.91 19.33
C SER A 22 8.53 -19.61 18.60
N GLY A 23 9.19 -19.41 17.46
CA GLY A 23 8.69 -18.52 16.44
C GLY A 23 7.35 -19.10 16.04
N ALA A 24 6.27 -18.55 16.60
CA ALA A 24 4.95 -18.74 16.04
C ALA A 24 5.04 -18.19 14.62
N SER A 25 5.22 -19.08 13.65
CA SER A 25 4.91 -18.79 12.26
C SER A 25 3.48 -18.28 12.30
N ALA A 26 3.31 -16.97 12.15
CA ALA A 26 1.99 -16.42 11.88
C ALA A 26 1.61 -17.02 10.53
N GLN A 27 0.86 -18.13 10.56
CA GLN A 27 0.19 -18.64 9.38
C GLN A 27 -0.55 -17.45 8.80
N SER A 28 -0.20 -17.03 7.59
CA SER A 28 -1.02 -16.07 6.86
C SER A 28 -2.44 -16.61 6.89
N PRO A 29 -3.41 -15.86 7.45
CA PRO A 29 -4.78 -16.34 7.55
C PRO A 29 -5.26 -16.79 6.16
N ASP A 30 -5.93 -17.95 6.13
CA ASP A 30 -6.42 -18.52 4.89
C ASP A 30 -7.43 -17.56 4.27
N THR A 31 -7.36 -17.33 2.97
CA THR A 31 -8.31 -16.46 2.25
C THR A 31 -9.76 -16.92 2.47
N ALA A 32 -9.96 -18.22 2.72
CA ALA A 32 -11.24 -18.80 3.12
C ALA A 32 -11.80 -18.21 4.43
N GLU A 33 -10.95 -17.95 5.44
CA GLU A 33 -11.38 -17.37 6.71
C GLU A 33 -11.93 -15.94 6.50
N TYR A 34 -11.20 -15.11 5.77
CA TYR A 34 -11.66 -13.75 5.48
C TYR A 34 -12.82 -13.69 4.51
N ARG A 35 -12.98 -14.72 3.66
CA ARG A 35 -14.20 -14.86 2.87
C ARG A 35 -15.42 -15.06 3.77
N ALA A 36 -15.34 -15.91 4.78
CA ALA A 36 -16.42 -16.07 5.75
C ALA A 36 -16.75 -14.76 6.49
N VAL A 37 -15.74 -13.93 6.82
CA VAL A 37 -15.94 -12.60 7.41
C VAL A 37 -16.74 -11.70 6.45
N LEU A 38 -16.37 -11.66 5.18
CA LEU A 38 -17.09 -10.86 4.19
C LEU A 38 -18.53 -11.32 3.99
N ASP A 39 -18.75 -12.63 3.93
CA ASP A 39 -20.08 -13.22 3.76
C ASP A 39 -21.00 -12.84 4.93
N GLN A 40 -20.48 -12.89 6.15
CA GLN A 40 -21.26 -12.61 7.36
C GLN A 40 -21.51 -11.11 7.58
N TYR A 41 -20.51 -10.26 7.34
CA TYR A 41 -20.55 -8.86 7.79
C TYR A 41 -20.67 -7.83 6.66
N CYS A 42 -20.40 -8.20 5.41
CA CYS A 42 -20.34 -7.26 4.29
C CYS A 42 -21.39 -7.54 3.20
N ILE A 43 -21.54 -8.81 2.78
CA ILE A 43 -22.35 -9.17 1.61
C ILE A 43 -23.84 -8.90 1.82
N ALA A 44 -24.35 -8.90 3.05
CA ALA A 44 -25.75 -8.56 3.31
C ALA A 44 -26.16 -7.17 2.78
N CYS A 45 -25.21 -6.24 2.60
CA CYS A 45 -25.46 -4.91 2.04
C CYS A 45 -24.69 -4.66 0.74
N HIS A 46 -23.48 -5.20 0.60
CA HIS A 46 -22.63 -5.04 -0.58
C HIS A 46 -22.75 -6.24 -1.51
N ASN A 47 -23.93 -6.39 -2.12
CA ASN A 47 -24.24 -7.43 -3.10
C ASN A 47 -24.91 -6.82 -4.33
N SER A 48 -25.12 -7.62 -5.39
CA SER A 48 -25.71 -7.18 -6.66
C SER A 48 -27.17 -6.70 -6.56
N ARG A 49 -27.90 -7.03 -5.49
CA ARG A 49 -29.29 -6.63 -5.27
C ARG A 49 -29.40 -5.34 -4.46
N THR A 50 -28.77 -5.30 -3.29
CA THR A 50 -28.81 -4.13 -2.38
C THR A 50 -27.86 -3.03 -2.83
N MET A 51 -26.70 -3.41 -3.36
CA MET A 51 -25.71 -2.53 -3.97
C MET A 51 -25.37 -1.28 -3.14
N ALA A 52 -25.26 -1.44 -1.81
CA ALA A 52 -25.03 -0.31 -0.91
C ALA A 52 -23.72 0.39 -1.28
N GLY A 53 -23.78 1.72 -1.45
CA GLY A 53 -22.62 2.51 -1.88
C GLY A 53 -22.13 2.19 -3.31
N GLY A 54 -22.98 1.57 -4.16
CA GLY A 54 -22.62 1.21 -5.52
C GLY A 54 -21.60 0.06 -5.61
N LEU A 55 -21.48 -0.75 -4.56
CA LEU A 55 -20.45 -1.80 -4.47
C LEU A 55 -21.08 -3.17 -4.21
N SER A 56 -20.65 -4.17 -4.98
CA SER A 56 -20.87 -5.59 -4.70
C SER A 56 -19.54 -6.26 -4.40
N LEU A 57 -19.47 -6.97 -3.29
CA LEU A 57 -18.31 -7.78 -2.86
C LEU A 57 -18.58 -9.29 -3.01
N ALA A 58 -19.76 -9.66 -3.50
CA ALA A 58 -20.24 -11.03 -3.47
C ALA A 58 -19.43 -11.98 -4.37
N GLU A 59 -19.06 -11.50 -5.55
CA GLU A 59 -18.28 -12.26 -6.55
C GLU A 59 -16.82 -11.80 -6.60
N LEU A 60 -16.44 -10.87 -5.71
CA LEU A 60 -15.10 -10.31 -5.70
C LEU A 60 -14.13 -11.25 -5.00
N GLU A 61 -13.18 -11.79 -5.76
CA GLU A 61 -12.09 -12.61 -5.24
C GLU A 61 -11.18 -11.78 -4.31
N LEU A 62 -10.64 -12.45 -3.29
CA LEU A 62 -9.66 -11.89 -2.35
C LEU A 62 -8.25 -11.85 -2.97
N ASP A 63 -8.17 -11.37 -4.21
CA ASP A 63 -6.91 -11.06 -4.88
C ASP A 63 -6.57 -9.57 -4.66
N LEU A 64 -5.60 -9.33 -3.78
CA LEU A 64 -5.11 -7.98 -3.43
C LEU A 64 -4.11 -7.43 -4.45
N SER A 65 -3.63 -8.28 -5.36
CA SER A 65 -2.63 -7.93 -6.37
C SER A 65 -3.22 -7.66 -7.75
N GLY A 66 -4.46 -8.08 -7.96
CA GLY A 66 -5.16 -8.02 -9.25
C GLY A 66 -5.80 -6.67 -9.57
N SER A 67 -6.63 -6.68 -10.61
CA SER A 67 -7.35 -5.50 -11.12
C SER A 67 -8.30 -4.85 -10.10
N ASN A 68 -8.65 -5.56 -9.04
CA ASN A 68 -9.58 -5.11 -8.00
C ASN A 68 -8.88 -4.50 -6.78
N ALA A 69 -7.56 -4.33 -6.77
CA ALA A 69 -6.81 -3.74 -5.65
C ALA A 69 -7.40 -2.39 -5.20
N GLN A 70 -7.82 -1.52 -6.13
CA GLN A 70 -8.45 -0.23 -5.80
C GLN A 70 -9.80 -0.37 -5.07
N VAL A 71 -10.54 -1.45 -5.29
CA VAL A 71 -11.76 -1.72 -4.53
C VAL A 71 -11.40 -2.16 -3.11
N TRP A 72 -10.39 -3.02 -2.97
CA TRP A 72 -9.90 -3.48 -1.68
C TRP A 72 -9.28 -2.35 -0.85
N GLU A 73 -8.60 -1.38 -1.47
CA GLU A 73 -8.13 -0.15 -0.80
C GLU A 73 -9.29 0.66 -0.20
N LYS A 74 -10.40 0.79 -0.94
CA LYS A 74 -11.60 1.45 -0.42
C LYS A 74 -12.18 0.67 0.77
N VAL A 75 -12.19 -0.66 0.70
CA VAL A 75 -12.63 -1.50 1.84
C VAL A 75 -11.71 -1.30 3.04
N LEU A 76 -10.39 -1.36 2.85
CA LEU A 76 -9.38 -1.10 3.89
C LEU A 76 -9.62 0.26 4.55
N GLN A 77 -9.81 1.32 3.77
CA GLN A 77 -10.08 2.66 4.31
C GLN A 77 -11.36 2.70 5.16
N LYS A 78 -12.42 1.98 4.76
CA LYS A 78 -13.65 1.90 5.55
C LYS A 78 -13.49 1.11 6.85
N LEU A 79 -12.60 0.11 6.87
CA LEU A 79 -12.26 -0.65 8.06
C LEU A 79 -11.36 0.14 9.01
N GLN A 80 -10.31 0.79 8.50
CA GLN A 80 -9.42 1.66 9.28
C GLN A 80 -10.18 2.79 9.97
N THR A 81 -11.14 3.41 9.27
CA THR A 81 -12.01 4.46 9.84
C THR A 81 -13.12 3.93 10.73
N ARG A 82 -13.25 2.60 10.87
CA ARG A 82 -14.37 1.92 11.55
C ARG A 82 -15.75 2.37 11.08
N SER A 83 -15.86 2.86 9.85
CA SER A 83 -17.14 3.24 9.26
C SER A 83 -17.95 2.02 8.78
N MET A 84 -17.28 0.89 8.54
CA MET A 84 -17.91 -0.39 8.20
C MET A 84 -17.55 -1.51 9.19
N PRO A 85 -18.50 -2.41 9.51
CA PRO A 85 -19.95 -2.28 9.29
C PRO A 85 -20.54 -1.04 9.99
N PRO A 86 -21.63 -0.44 9.49
CA PRO A 86 -22.18 0.79 10.07
C PRO A 86 -22.73 0.53 11.47
N ALA A 87 -22.94 1.61 12.24
CA ALA A 87 -23.52 1.51 13.58
C ALA A 87 -24.82 0.69 13.58
N ARG A 88 -25.03 -0.11 14.63
CA ARG A 88 -26.17 -1.03 14.81
C ARG A 88 -26.17 -2.26 13.88
N ARG A 89 -25.13 -2.47 13.06
CA ARG A 89 -24.90 -3.77 12.41
C ARG A 89 -23.97 -4.64 13.25
N PRO A 90 -24.11 -5.98 13.18
CA PRO A 90 -23.15 -6.89 13.76
C PRO A 90 -21.74 -6.56 13.26
N ARG A 91 -20.75 -6.64 14.15
CA ARG A 91 -19.33 -6.47 13.82
C ARG A 91 -18.59 -7.72 14.25
N PRO A 92 -17.50 -8.09 13.57
CA PRO A 92 -16.58 -9.10 14.07
C PRO A 92 -16.06 -8.71 15.46
N VAL A 93 -15.62 -9.70 16.22
CA VAL A 93 -14.84 -9.44 17.43
C VAL A 93 -13.56 -8.68 17.07
N GLU A 94 -13.07 -7.86 18.00
CA GLU A 94 -11.97 -6.93 17.74
C GLU A 94 -10.73 -7.62 17.15
N ALA A 95 -10.39 -8.82 17.62
CA ALA A 95 -9.25 -9.59 17.08
C ALA A 95 -9.42 -9.93 15.59
N VAL A 96 -10.61 -10.35 15.17
CA VAL A 96 -10.91 -10.68 13.76
C VAL A 96 -10.96 -9.40 12.93
N TYR A 97 -11.55 -8.33 13.47
CA TYR A 97 -11.63 -7.04 12.79
C TYR A 97 -10.25 -6.46 12.51
N ALA A 98 -9.40 -6.40 13.54
CA ALA A 98 -8.03 -5.90 13.43
C ALA A 98 -7.18 -6.82 12.54
N GLY A 99 -7.33 -8.14 12.68
CA GLY A 99 -6.65 -9.12 11.85
C GLY A 99 -6.96 -8.95 10.36
N PHE A 100 -8.24 -8.86 10.00
CA PHE A 100 -8.65 -8.66 8.61
C PHE A 100 -8.18 -7.32 8.04
N THR A 101 -8.29 -6.24 8.83
CA THR A 101 -7.80 -4.91 8.43
C THR A 101 -6.29 -4.95 8.16
N ARG A 102 -5.53 -5.58 9.06
CA ARG A 102 -4.08 -5.72 8.93
C ARG A 102 -3.68 -6.59 7.74
N TRP A 103 -4.41 -7.67 7.49
CA TRP A 103 -4.15 -8.55 6.36
C TRP A 103 -4.35 -7.83 5.02
N LEU A 104 -5.44 -7.04 4.90
CA LEU A 104 -5.66 -6.20 3.73
C LEU A 104 -4.53 -5.19 3.53
N GLU A 105 -4.16 -4.46 4.59
CA GLU A 105 -3.07 -3.47 4.56
C GLU A 105 -1.75 -4.10 4.09
N VAL A 106 -1.29 -5.15 4.76
CA VAL A 106 0.00 -5.80 4.42
C VAL A 106 -0.02 -6.38 3.01
N GLY A 107 -1.13 -7.00 2.60
CA GLY A 107 -1.23 -7.60 1.27
C GLY A 107 -1.28 -6.56 0.15
N LEU A 108 -2.00 -5.45 0.35
CA LEU A 108 -2.05 -4.35 -0.61
C LEU A 108 -0.71 -3.60 -0.69
N ASP A 109 -0.08 -3.33 0.45
CA ASP A 109 1.25 -2.72 0.50
C ASP A 109 2.30 -3.57 -0.22
N ALA A 110 2.28 -4.89 0.00
CA ALA A 110 3.18 -5.81 -0.69
C ALA A 110 2.94 -5.81 -2.21
N ALA A 111 1.69 -5.84 -2.65
CA ALA A 111 1.34 -5.77 -4.06
C ALA A 111 1.76 -4.44 -4.72
N ALA A 112 1.59 -3.32 -4.00
CA ALA A 112 2.00 -2.01 -4.46
C ALA A 112 3.54 -1.87 -4.54
N ALA A 113 4.27 -2.47 -3.61
CA ALA A 113 5.73 -2.50 -3.64
C ALA A 113 6.28 -3.32 -4.83
N GLU A 114 5.63 -4.44 -5.15
CA GLU A 114 6.02 -5.29 -6.29
C GLU A 114 5.70 -4.62 -7.64
N ARG A 115 4.55 -3.93 -7.72
CA ARG A 115 4.10 -3.24 -8.94
C ARG A 115 3.68 -1.79 -8.61
N PRO A 116 4.65 -0.88 -8.43
CA PRO A 116 4.35 0.51 -8.11
C PRO A 116 3.50 1.16 -9.19
N ASN A 117 2.37 1.75 -8.78
CA ASN A 117 1.50 2.52 -9.65
C ASN A 117 1.44 3.96 -9.13
N PRO A 118 2.27 4.89 -9.65
CA PRO A 118 2.27 6.29 -9.23
C PRO A 118 1.00 7.06 -9.68
N GLY A 119 0.04 6.37 -10.29
CA GLY A 119 -1.14 6.97 -10.88
C GLY A 119 -0.85 7.53 -12.28
N ARG A 120 -1.72 8.44 -12.72
CA ARG A 120 -1.55 9.16 -13.98
C ARG A 120 -1.10 10.58 -13.68
N PRO A 121 -0.11 11.12 -14.41
CA PRO A 121 0.22 12.53 -14.27
C PRO A 121 -1.00 13.38 -14.61
N THR A 122 -1.27 14.39 -13.80
CA THR A 122 -2.24 15.44 -14.12
C THR A 122 -1.67 16.32 -15.24
N LEU A 123 -2.56 16.96 -16.01
CA LEU A 123 -2.13 17.88 -17.06
C LEU A 123 -1.45 19.10 -16.42
N HIS A 124 -0.28 19.47 -16.95
CA HIS A 124 0.47 20.64 -16.53
C HIS A 124 1.03 21.39 -17.74
N ARG A 125 1.38 22.66 -17.55
CA ARG A 125 2.15 23.40 -18.56
C ARG A 125 3.56 22.79 -18.65
N LEU A 126 4.19 22.87 -19.82
CA LEU A 126 5.61 22.54 -19.93
C LEU A 126 6.42 23.51 -19.08
N ASN A 127 7.35 22.98 -18.28
CA ASN A 127 8.36 23.81 -17.64
C ASN A 127 9.39 24.31 -18.67
N ARG A 128 10.28 25.23 -18.29
CA ARG A 128 11.31 25.80 -19.17
C ARG A 128 12.14 24.74 -19.88
N GLN A 129 12.57 23.70 -19.16
CA GLN A 129 13.40 22.64 -19.72
C GLN A 129 12.64 21.80 -20.74
N GLU A 130 11.39 21.46 -20.43
CA GLU A 130 10.48 20.73 -21.32
C GLU A 130 10.14 21.55 -22.56
N TYR A 131 9.90 22.85 -22.41
CA TYR A 131 9.66 23.78 -23.52
C TYR A 131 10.88 23.88 -24.44
N ALA A 132 12.09 24.06 -23.88
CA ALA A 132 13.32 24.10 -24.68
C ALA A 132 13.55 22.79 -25.44
N ASN A 133 13.31 21.64 -24.79
CA ASN A 133 13.40 20.34 -25.43
C ASN A 133 12.36 20.18 -26.55
N ALA A 134 11.11 20.59 -26.32
CA ALA A 134 10.07 20.55 -27.33
C ALA A 134 10.40 21.41 -28.56
N ILE A 135 10.96 22.62 -28.37
CA ILE A 135 11.40 23.49 -29.47
C ILE A 135 12.56 22.85 -30.24
N ARG A 136 13.54 22.27 -29.54
CA ARG A 136 14.64 21.53 -30.17
C ARG A 136 14.13 20.35 -30.99
N ASP A 137 13.24 19.54 -30.43
CA ASP A 137 12.81 18.29 -31.05
C ASP A 137 11.85 18.54 -32.23
N LEU A 138 11.00 19.56 -32.14
CA LEU A 138 10.02 19.88 -33.20
C LEU A 138 10.60 20.75 -34.31
N PHE A 139 11.49 21.68 -33.97
CA PHE A 139 11.98 22.70 -34.92
C PHE A 139 13.49 22.65 -35.16
N GLY A 140 14.23 21.84 -34.41
CA GLY A 140 15.70 21.78 -34.51
C GLY A 140 16.41 23.01 -33.99
N LEU A 141 15.75 23.83 -33.16
CA LEU A 141 16.28 25.10 -32.67
C LEU A 141 16.72 25.02 -31.22
N GLU A 142 17.89 25.55 -30.92
CA GLU A 142 18.35 25.77 -29.55
C GLU A 142 18.03 27.21 -29.13
N ILE A 143 17.31 27.35 -28.02
CA ILE A 143 16.92 28.65 -27.45
C ILE A 143 17.44 28.78 -26.03
N ALA A 144 17.83 30.01 -25.65
CA ALA A 144 18.20 30.35 -24.27
C ALA A 144 16.94 30.65 -23.44
N VAL A 145 16.19 29.60 -23.09
CA VAL A 145 14.85 29.69 -22.49
C VAL A 145 14.82 30.48 -21.18
N GLU A 146 15.92 30.50 -20.43
CA GLU A 146 16.07 31.22 -19.16
C GLU A 146 16.01 32.74 -19.33
N THR A 147 16.31 33.22 -20.54
CA THR A 147 16.23 34.64 -20.90
C THR A 147 14.86 35.03 -21.47
N LEU A 148 14.04 34.02 -21.84
CA LEU A 148 12.77 34.20 -22.56
C LEU A 148 11.55 34.00 -21.68
N LEU A 149 11.63 33.08 -20.72
CA LEU A 149 10.52 32.71 -19.83
C LEU A 149 10.89 33.04 -18.38
N PRO A 150 9.93 33.28 -17.47
CA PRO A 150 10.17 33.40 -16.02
C PRO A 150 10.43 32.02 -15.38
N PRO A 151 11.06 31.95 -14.18
CA PRO A 151 11.41 30.68 -13.55
C PRO A 151 10.15 29.90 -13.16
N ASP A 152 10.24 28.57 -13.25
CA ASP A 152 9.17 27.69 -12.82
C ASP A 152 9.17 27.50 -11.30
N ASP A 153 7.98 27.28 -10.75
CA ASP A 153 7.82 26.93 -9.35
C ASP A 153 8.28 25.49 -9.09
N MET A 154 8.88 25.26 -7.92
CA MET A 154 9.40 23.96 -7.53
C MET A 154 8.62 23.37 -6.35
N ALA A 155 8.31 22.08 -6.45
CA ALA A 155 7.66 21.29 -5.41
C ALA A 155 8.51 20.07 -5.06
N PHE A 156 8.79 19.83 -3.78
CA PHE A 156 9.54 18.65 -3.34
C PHE A 156 10.91 18.47 -4.03
N GLY A 157 11.52 19.56 -4.52
CA GLY A 157 12.77 19.54 -5.28
C GLY A 157 12.61 19.26 -6.78
N PHE A 158 11.39 19.18 -7.29
CA PHE A 158 11.08 18.95 -8.71
C PHE A 158 10.37 20.17 -9.31
N ASP A 159 10.74 20.52 -10.54
CA ASP A 159 10.20 21.62 -11.34
C ASP A 159 9.23 21.13 -12.45
N ASN A 160 8.90 19.84 -12.48
CA ASN A 160 7.93 19.21 -13.39
C ASN A 160 6.68 18.71 -12.64
N ASN A 161 6.40 19.30 -11.48
CA ASN A 161 5.27 18.91 -10.65
C ASN A 161 3.97 19.55 -11.14
N ALA A 162 3.05 18.71 -11.59
CA ALA A 162 1.79 19.14 -12.17
C ALA A 162 0.83 19.87 -11.21
N ASP A 163 0.97 19.66 -9.91
CA ASP A 163 0.12 20.34 -8.91
C ASP A 163 0.55 21.80 -8.68
N ILE A 164 1.78 22.18 -9.05
CA ILE A 164 2.32 23.52 -8.85
C ILE A 164 2.54 24.27 -10.18
N LEU A 165 2.83 23.55 -11.27
CA LEU A 165 2.93 24.11 -12.63
C LEU A 165 1.57 24.51 -13.20
N THR A 166 1.01 25.59 -12.66
CA THR A 166 -0.23 26.24 -13.11
C THR A 166 0.10 27.42 -14.03
N VAL A 167 -0.84 27.96 -14.79
CA VAL A 167 -0.60 29.20 -15.57
C VAL A 167 -0.86 30.40 -14.66
N SER A 168 0.17 31.20 -14.35
CA SER A 168 -0.01 32.41 -13.54
C SER A 168 -0.83 33.45 -14.33
N PRO A 169 -1.96 33.95 -13.78
CA PRO A 169 -2.80 34.94 -14.47
C PRO A 169 -2.04 36.21 -14.90
N GLY A 170 -1.06 36.65 -14.11
CA GLY A 170 -0.25 37.83 -14.42
C GLY A 170 0.71 37.69 -15.61
N LEU A 171 0.80 36.51 -16.25
CA LEU A 171 1.54 36.28 -17.49
C LEU A 171 0.63 36.18 -18.72
N LEU A 172 -0.69 36.29 -18.53
CA LEU A 172 -1.71 36.26 -19.59
C LEU A 172 -2.27 37.66 -19.93
N GLU A 173 -1.81 38.70 -19.24
CA GLU A 173 -2.14 40.12 -19.50
C GLU A 173 -1.05 40.79 -20.36
#